data_AF-A0A7J9VLG3-F1
#
_entry.id   AF-A0A7J9VLG3-F1
#
_cell.length_a   1.000
_cell.length_b   1.000
_cell.length_c   1.000
_cell.angle_alpha   90.00
_cell.angle_beta   90.00
_cell.angle_gamma   90.00
#
_symmetry.space_group_name_H-M   'P 1'
#
loop_
_entity.id
_entity.type
_entity.pdbx_description
1 polymer ?
#
loop_
_entity_poly.entity_id
_entity_poly.type
_entity_poly.pdbx_seq_one_letter_code
_entity_poly.pdbx_strand_id
1 'polypeptide(L)'
;MRHGLTQEFYDHVAEHPERSEIYSERERLAIEYAERFALDHHHIGPELFDRLRTHFDDGEILELTLVIGRHLAFGRLTKVLGLETTCVLPGEASDGTRTGTTGYYDC
;
A
#
# COMPACT_ATOMS: atom_id res chain seq x y z
N MET A 1 8.58 16.34 9.56
CA MET A 1 8.80 15.00 8.97
C MET A 1 10.11 15.03 8.21
N ARG A 2 11.06 14.18 8.59
CA ARG A 2 12.34 14.04 7.90
C ARG A 2 12.47 12.58 7.43
N HIS A 3 12.94 12.44 6.18
CA HIS A 3 13.58 11.32 5.51
C HIS A 3 12.80 10.66 4.37
N GLY A 4 13.47 10.62 3.22
CA GLY A 4 13.12 9.80 2.07
C GLY A 4 13.05 8.34 2.50
N LEU A 5 11.92 7.75 2.20
CA LEU A 5 11.69 6.31 2.30
C LEU A 5 12.64 5.65 1.29
N THR A 6 13.50 4.76 1.78
CA THR A 6 14.45 4.03 0.93
C THR A 6 13.69 3.02 0.08
N GLN A 7 14.27 2.61 -1.05
CA GLN A 7 13.70 1.56 -1.88
C GLN A 7 13.49 0.26 -1.07
N GLU A 8 14.45 -0.06 -0.19
CA GLU A 8 14.39 -1.19 0.74
C GLU A 8 13.17 -1.16 1.68
N PHE A 9 12.69 0.03 2.07
CA PHE A 9 11.49 0.18 2.89
C PHE A 9 10.21 -0.26 2.13
N TYR A 10 10.20 -0.19 0.80
CA TYR A 10 9.06 -0.61 -0.01
C TYR A 10 9.17 -2.05 -0.48
N ASP A 11 10.37 -2.49 -0.87
CA ASP A 11 10.59 -3.81 -1.48
C ASP A 11 10.19 -4.97 -0.55
N HIS A 12 10.19 -4.73 0.77
CA HIS A 12 9.97 -5.76 1.78
C HIS A 12 8.65 -5.66 2.54
N VAL A 13 7.69 -4.86 2.06
CA VAL A 13 6.39 -4.67 2.75
C VAL A 13 5.64 -6.00 2.89
N ALA A 14 5.74 -6.90 1.91
CA ALA A 14 5.13 -8.23 1.99
C ALA A 14 5.77 -9.15 3.05
N GLU A 15 7.01 -8.85 3.46
CA GLU A 15 7.79 -9.57 4.46
C GLU A 15 7.78 -8.84 5.82
N HIS A 16 6.87 -7.87 6.00
CA HIS A 16 6.83 -7.05 7.21
C HIS A 16 6.80 -7.86 8.53
N PRO A 17 6.17 -9.05 8.64
CA PRO A 17 6.10 -9.76 9.93
C PRO A 17 7.48 -10.13 10.47
N GLU A 18 8.44 -10.38 9.57
CA GLU A 18 9.77 -10.89 9.88
C GLU A 18 10.85 -9.79 9.89
N ARG A 19 10.50 -8.55 9.54
CA ARG A 19 11.43 -7.43 9.34
C ARG A 19 11.32 -6.36 10.44
N SER A 20 11.52 -6.76 11.70
CA SER A 20 11.50 -5.84 12.85
C SER A 20 12.63 -4.79 12.84
N GLU A 21 13.67 -5.01 12.05
CA GLU A 21 14.78 -4.07 11.85
C GLU A 21 14.43 -2.93 10.87
N ILE A 22 13.45 -3.14 10.00
CA ILE A 22 13.02 -2.19 8.95
C ILE A 22 11.73 -1.47 9.36
N TYR A 23 10.81 -2.20 10.00
CA TYR A 23 9.51 -1.66 10.42
C TYR A 23 9.36 -1.71 11.94
N SER A 24 9.02 -0.56 12.52
CA SER A 24 8.57 -0.48 13.91
C SER A 24 7.31 -1.32 14.14
N GLU A 25 7.01 -1.67 15.40
CA GLU A 25 5.76 -2.38 15.75
C GLU A 25 4.52 -1.62 15.27
N ARG A 26 4.52 -0.29 15.41
CA ARG A 26 3.44 0.59 14.95
C ARG A 26 3.24 0.48 13.43
N GLU A 27 4.32 0.45 12.65
CA GLU A 27 4.26 0.29 11.19
C GLU A 27 3.80 -1.11 10.79
N ARG A 28 4.30 -2.17 11.43
CA ARG A 28 3.87 -3.55 11.14
C ARG A 28 2.38 -3.76 11.41
N LEU A 29 1.86 -3.19 12.50
CA LEU A 29 0.44 -3.22 12.80
C LEU A 29 -0.40 -2.46 11.76
N ALA A 30 0.10 -1.31 11.26
CA ALA A 30 -0.58 -0.58 10.20
C ALA A 30 -0.59 -1.35 8.87
N ILE A 31 0.52 -2.01 8.51
CA ILE A 31 0.61 -2.85 7.31
C ILE A 31 -0.35 -4.06 7.44
N GLU A 32 -0.31 -4.77 8.56
CA GLU A 32 -1.21 -5.91 8.82
C GLU A 32 -2.69 -5.49 8.75
N TYR A 33 -3.04 -4.34 9.35
CA TYR A 33 -4.41 -3.82 9.30
C TYR A 33 -4.81 -3.47 7.86
N ALA A 34 -3.94 -2.81 7.09
CA ALA A 34 -4.21 -2.47 5.69
C ALA A 34 -4.37 -3.72 4.81
N GLU A 35 -3.53 -4.74 4.99
CA GLU A 35 -3.59 -6.00 4.24
C GLU A 35 -4.90 -6.74 4.52
N ARG A 36 -5.25 -6.94 5.80
CA ARG A 36 -6.53 -7.56 6.15
C ARG A 36 -7.71 -6.73 5.68
N PHE A 37 -7.67 -5.41 5.78
CA PHE A 37 -8.76 -4.56 5.31
C PHE A 37 -8.99 -4.71 3.79
N ALA A 38 -7.90 -4.87 3.02
CA ALA A 38 -7.97 -5.03 1.57
C ALA A 38 -8.37 -6.45 1.13
N LEU A 39 -7.86 -7.49 1.79
CA LEU A 39 -7.92 -8.88 1.32
C LEU A 39 -8.85 -9.77 2.15
N ASP A 40 -9.02 -9.50 3.44
CA ASP A 40 -9.73 -10.38 4.38
C ASP A 40 -10.38 -9.61 5.55
N HIS A 41 -11.23 -8.64 5.21
CA HIS A 41 -11.83 -7.72 6.18
C HIS A 41 -12.79 -8.40 7.18
N HIS A 42 -13.22 -9.63 6.88
CA HIS A 42 -14.03 -10.44 7.80
C HIS A 42 -13.22 -10.96 9.00
N HIS A 43 -11.89 -11.06 8.88
CA HIS A 43 -10.99 -11.50 9.95
C HIS A 43 -10.29 -10.33 10.68
N ILE A 44 -10.94 -9.16 10.70
CA ILE A 44 -10.59 -8.03 11.55
C ILE A 44 -11.43 -8.12 12.83
N GLY A 45 -10.86 -8.79 13.83
CA GLY A 45 -11.48 -9.02 15.13
C GLY A 45 -11.04 -8.03 16.22
N PRO A 46 -11.66 -8.11 17.41
CA PRO A 46 -11.28 -7.30 18.56
C PRO A 46 -9.81 -7.46 18.94
N GLU A 47 -9.21 -8.64 18.73
CA GLU A 47 -7.81 -8.93 19.05
C GLU A 47 -6.83 -8.04 18.26
N LEU A 48 -7.16 -7.72 17.00
CA LEU A 48 -6.34 -6.83 16.20
C LEU A 48 -6.52 -5.37 16.64
N PHE A 49 -7.73 -4.96 16.97
CA PHE A 49 -7.97 -3.61 17.48
C PHE A 49 -7.32 -3.38 18.85
N ASP A 50 -7.25 -4.38 19.71
CA ASP A 50 -6.57 -4.27 21.00
C ASP A 50 -5.05 -4.08 20.83
N ARG A 51 -4.45 -4.78 19.86
CA ARG A 51 -3.05 -4.55 19.46
C ARG A 51 -2.85 -3.16 18.86
N LEU A 52 -3.74 -2.72 17.97
CA LEU A 52 -3.69 -1.36 17.40
C LEU A 52 -3.76 -0.28 18.48
N ARG A 53 -4.67 -0.42 19.46
CA ARG A 53 -4.83 0.53 20.58
C ARG A 53 -3.61 0.61 21.51
N THR A 54 -2.66 -0.31 21.40
CA THR A 54 -1.38 -0.22 22.13
C THR A 54 -0.43 0.81 21.51
N HIS A 55 -0.62 1.17 20.24
CA HIS A 55 0.27 2.05 19.48
C HIS A 55 -0.42 3.24 18.80
N PHE A 56 -1.75 3.19 18.70
CA PHE A 56 -2.60 4.20 18.07
C PHE A 56 -3.74 4.59 19.01
N ASP A 57 -4.08 5.87 19.04
CA ASP A 57 -5.34 6.31 19.65
C ASP A 57 -6.55 6.06 18.71
N ASP A 58 -7.77 6.15 19.25
CA ASP A 58 -8.99 5.88 18.46
C ASP A 58 -9.15 6.84 17.26
N GLY A 59 -8.63 8.08 17.36
CA GLY A 59 -8.62 9.04 16.26
C GLY A 59 -7.62 8.65 15.17
N GLU A 60 -6.42 8.22 15.56
CA GLU A 60 -5.40 7.70 14.65
C GLU A 60 -5.87 6.42 13.94
N ILE A 61 -6.58 5.53 14.64
CA ILE A 61 -7.19 4.32 14.04
C ILE A 61 -8.26 4.73 13.02
N LEU A 62 -9.14 5.69 13.36
CA LEU A 62 -10.14 6.20 12.43
C LEU A 62 -9.49 6.79 11.17
N GLU A 63 -8.48 7.64 11.34
CA GLU A 63 -7.74 8.23 10.24
C GLU A 63 -7.07 7.15 9.37
N LEU A 64 -6.43 6.16 10.00
CA LEU A 64 -5.84 5.02 9.31
C LEU A 64 -6.88 4.28 8.45
N THR A 65 -8.05 3.98 9.02
CA THR A 65 -9.16 3.34 8.29
C THR A 65 -9.63 4.18 7.10
N LEU A 66 -9.78 5.50 7.29
CA LEU A 66 -10.21 6.42 6.22
C LEU A 66 -9.20 6.47 5.09
N VAL A 67 -7.90 6.53 5.41
CA VAL A 67 -6.82 6.53 4.43
C VAL A 67 -6.83 5.23 3.62
N ILE A 68 -6.92 4.07 4.28
CA ILE A 68 -6.96 2.77 3.60
C ILE A 68 -8.19 2.68 2.69
N GLY A 69 -9.38 3.02 3.21
CA GLY A 69 -10.63 2.99 2.45
C GLY A 69 -10.59 3.89 1.21
N ARG A 70 -10.04 5.11 1.35
CA ARG A 70 -9.87 6.04 0.22
C ARG A 70 -8.99 5.45 -0.87
N HIS A 71 -7.86 4.82 -0.54
CA HIS A 71 -6.95 4.26 -1.53
C HIS A 71 -7.59 3.07 -2.28
N LEU A 72 -8.32 2.20 -1.58
CA LEU A 72 -9.03 1.09 -2.22
C LEU A 72 -10.16 1.58 -3.13
N ALA A 73 -10.95 2.55 -2.67
CA ALA A 73 -12.00 3.15 -3.49
C ALA A 73 -11.42 3.85 -4.72
N PHE A 74 -10.30 4.55 -4.56
CA PHE A 74 -9.60 5.21 -5.65
C PHE A 74 -9.07 4.22 -6.68
N GLY A 75 -8.43 3.13 -6.26
CA GLY A 75 -7.96 2.08 -7.17
C GLY A 75 -9.09 1.42 -7.99
N ARG A 76 -10.27 1.26 -7.39
CA ARG A 76 -11.46 0.76 -8.11
C ARG A 76 -12.02 1.82 -9.06
N LEU A 77 -12.08 3.07 -8.62
CA LEU A 77 -12.56 4.19 -9.41
C LEU A 77 -11.71 4.39 -10.67
N THR A 78 -10.38 4.34 -10.56
CA THR A 78 -9.50 4.48 -11.73
C THR A 78 -9.72 3.35 -12.73
N LYS A 79 -9.88 2.11 -12.27
CA LYS A 79 -10.21 0.97 -13.13
C LYS A 79 -11.57 1.08 -13.82
N VAL A 80 -12.59 1.55 -13.12
CA VAL A 80 -13.93 1.73 -13.71
C VAL A 80 -13.92 2.82 -14.79
N LEU A 81 -13.14 3.88 -14.59
CA LEU A 81 -13.05 5.01 -15.51
C LEU A 81 -12.01 4.83 -16.62
N GLY A 82 -11.22 3.74 -16.60
CA GLY A 82 -10.14 3.49 -17.57
C GLY A 82 -8.97 4.47 -17.43
N LEU A 83 -8.71 4.96 -16.21
CA LEU A 83 -7.69 5.98 -15.92
C LEU A 83 -6.34 5.40 -15.48
N GLU A 84 -6.12 4.09 -15.64
CA GLU A 84 -4.87 3.44 -15.24
C GLU A 84 -3.69 3.62 -16.21
N THR A 85 -3.70 4.65 -17.07
CA THR A 85 -2.63 4.88 -18.03
C THR A 85 -1.31 5.16 -17.31
N THR A 86 -0.36 4.22 -17.39
CA THR A 86 0.97 4.39 -16.83
C THR A 86 1.87 5.05 -17.86
N CYS A 87 2.31 6.28 -17.57
CA CYS A 87 3.52 6.86 -18.16
C CYS A 87 4.73 6.02 -17.70
N VAL A 88 5.57 5.54 -18.61
CA VAL A 88 6.90 5.06 -18.23
C VAL A 88 7.72 6.29 -17.83
N LEU A 89 8.16 6.35 -16.56
CA LEU A 89 9.05 7.43 -16.12
C LEU A 89 10.39 7.27 -16.86
N PRO A 90 10.89 8.29 -17.57
CA PRO A 90 12.20 8.23 -18.22
C PRO A 90 13.29 8.07 -17.15
N GLY A 91 13.79 6.84 -16.96
CA GLY A 91 14.77 6.52 -15.92
C GLY A 91 14.79 5.04 -15.53
N GLU A 92 13.69 4.32 -15.75
CA GLU A 92 13.60 2.87 -15.51
C GLU A 92 13.98 2.10 -16.77
N ALA A 93 15.26 2.17 -17.16
CA ALA A 93 15.78 1.35 -18.25
C ALA A 93 15.84 -0.13 -17.82
N SER A 94 14.69 -0.82 -17.89
CA SER A 94 14.67 -2.28 -17.90
C SER A 94 15.08 -2.75 -19.31
N ASP A 95 16.29 -3.27 -19.40
CA ASP A 95 16.73 -4.11 -20.52
C ASP A 95 15.72 -5.24 -20.76
N GLY A 96 15.25 -5.38 -22.00
CA GLY A 96 14.34 -6.48 -22.36
C GLY A 96 13.29 -6.15 -23.42
N THR A 97 13.71 -6.15 -24.68
CA THR A 97 12.95 -6.36 -25.92
C THR A 97 11.50 -6.84 -25.74
N ARG A 98 10.53 -6.02 -26.16
CA ARG A 98 9.27 -6.54 -26.73
C ARG A 98 8.79 -5.66 -27.88
N THR A 99 8.88 -6.25 -29.07
CA THR A 99 8.31 -5.80 -30.34
C THR A 99 6.81 -5.51 -30.18
N GLY A 100 6.40 -4.33 -30.65
CA GLY A 100 5.08 -3.77 -30.40
C GLY A 100 3.95 -4.35 -31.24
N THR A 101 2.71 -3.97 -30.89
CA THR A 101 1.68 -3.50 -31.84
C THR A 101 0.52 -2.84 -31.09
N THR A 102 0.19 -1.62 -31.53
CA THR A 102 -1.14 -0.97 -31.52
C THR A 102 -1.89 -0.83 -30.19
N GLY A 103 -1.88 0.39 -29.68
CA GLY A 103 -2.79 0.81 -28.60
C GLY A 103 -2.50 2.23 -28.14
N TYR A 104 -2.89 3.20 -28.96
CA TYR A 104 -2.87 4.63 -28.68
C TYR A 104 -3.67 4.95 -27.40
N TYR A 105 -2.96 5.13 -26.30
CA TYR A 105 -3.15 6.24 -25.35
C TYR A 105 -1.75 6.69 -24.99
N ASP A 106 -1.30 7.71 -25.73
CA ASP A 106 -0.09 8.46 -25.44
C ASP A 106 -0.16 8.95 -23.99
N CYS A 107 0.92 8.72 -23.27
CA CYS A 107 1.41 9.72 -22.36
C CYS A 107 2.24 10.67 -23.24
#